data_AF-A0A3D1HBH5-F1
#
_entry.id   AF-A0A3D1HBH5-F1
#
_cell.length_a   1.000
_cell.length_b   1.000
_cell.length_c   1.000
_cell.angle_alpha   90.00
_cell.angle_beta   90.00
_cell.angle_gamma   90.00
#
_symmetry.space_group_name_H-M   'P 1'
#
loop_
_entity.id
_entity.type
_entity.pdbx_description
1 polymer ?
#
loop_
_entity_poly.entity_id
_entity_poly.type
_entity_poly.pdbx_seq_one_letter_code
_entity_poly.pdbx_strand_id
1 'polypeptide(L)'
;MQFIYVFGLMFLAIFGAAMLAELFWKALFRSSLRSVDVYVKPSEDLSEFVEQARKSGFVGEINIVGGDENEQARALAERYDNVHLCADMVKEIDRE
;
A
#
# COMPACT_ATOMS: atom_id res chain seq x y z
N MET A 1 -35.61 -32.37 -22.56
CA MET A 1 -34.18 -32.62 -22.25
C MET A 1 -33.27 -31.47 -22.69
N GLN A 2 -33.31 -31.00 -23.94
CA GLN A 2 -32.43 -29.90 -24.42
C GLN A 2 -32.60 -28.56 -23.68
N PHE A 3 -33.82 -28.21 -23.27
CA PHE A 3 -34.09 -26.97 -22.51
C PHE A 3 -33.27 -26.86 -21.22
N ILE A 4 -33.13 -27.96 -20.48
CA ILE A 4 -32.37 -28.01 -19.22
C ILE A 4 -30.88 -27.82 -19.47
N TYR A 5 -30.35 -28.36 -20.58
CA TYR A 5 -28.96 -28.17 -20.97
C TYR A 5 -28.66 -26.71 -21.34
N VAL A 6 -29.53 -26.09 -22.14
CA VAL A 6 -29.38 -24.68 -22.53
C VAL A 6 -29.51 -23.78 -21.31
N PHE A 7 -30.50 -24.04 -20.45
CA PHE A 7 -30.70 -23.30 -19.21
C PHE A 7 -29.50 -23.44 -18.26
N GLY A 8 -28.97 -24.65 -18.09
CA GLY A 8 -27.78 -24.91 -17.27
C GLY A 8 -26.54 -24.19 -17.79
N LEU A 9 -26.33 -24.18 -19.12
CA LEU A 9 -25.22 -23.45 -19.74
C LEU A 9 -25.36 -21.93 -19.56
N MET A 10 -26.56 -21.39 -19.75
CA MET A 10 -26.80 -19.96 -19.53
C MET A 10 -26.58 -19.57 -18.07
N PHE A 11 -27.08 -20.36 -17.14
CA PHE A 11 -26.88 -20.13 -15.70
C PHE A 11 -25.40 -20.21 -15.32
N LEU A 12 -24.68 -21.24 -15.79
CA LEU A 12 -23.25 -21.40 -15.53
C LEU A 12 -22.43 -20.23 -16.10
N ALA A 13 -22.77 -19.76 -17.30
CA ALA A 13 -22.09 -18.64 -17.93
C ALA A 13 -22.31 -17.33 -17.15
N ILE A 14 -23.54 -17.03 -16.76
CA ILE A 14 -23.88 -15.81 -16.00
C ILE A 14 -23.27 -15.87 -14.61
N PHE A 15 -23.41 -17.00 -13.91
CA PHE A 15 -22.87 -17.18 -12.57
C PHE A 15 -21.34 -17.16 -12.58
N GLY A 16 -20.71 -17.84 -13.54
CA GLY A 16 -19.26 -17.83 -13.72
C GLY A 16 -18.74 -16.43 -14.01
N ALA A 17 -19.40 -15.69 -14.90
CA ALA A 17 -19.04 -14.30 -15.20
C ALA A 17 -19.19 -13.38 -13.99
N ALA A 18 -20.26 -13.54 -13.19
CA ALA A 18 -20.47 -12.76 -11.97
C ALA A 18 -19.38 -13.02 -10.92
N MET A 19 -19.02 -14.29 -10.69
CA MET A 19 -17.93 -14.68 -9.79
C MET A 19 -16.58 -14.12 -10.26
N LEU A 20 -16.29 -14.20 -11.57
CA LEU A 20 -15.09 -13.61 -12.16
C LEU A 20 -15.04 -12.09 -11.98
N ALA A 21 -16.17 -11.41 -12.20
CA ALA A 21 -16.26 -9.96 -12.01
C ALA A 21 -16.04 -9.58 -10.55
N GLU A 22 -16.59 -10.32 -9.58
CA GLU A 22 -16.38 -10.05 -8.16
C GLU A 22 -14.92 -10.29 -7.73
N LEU A 23 -14.28 -11.36 -8.22
CA LEU A 23 -12.86 -11.61 -7.97
C LEU A 23 -11.98 -10.54 -8.60
N PHE A 24 -12.31 -10.11 -9.82
CA PHE A 24 -11.59 -9.04 -10.51
C PHE A 24 -11.72 -7.72 -9.74
N TRP A 25 -12.92 -7.38 -9.26
CA TRP A 25 -13.16 -6.21 -8.43
C TRP A 25 -12.40 -6.28 -7.11
N LYS A 26 -12.47 -7.41 -6.40
CA LYS A 26 -11.71 -7.62 -5.17
C LYS A 26 -10.20 -7.50 -5.42
N ALA A 27 -9.68 -8.05 -6.52
CA ALA A 27 -8.27 -7.95 -6.86
C ALA A 27 -7.86 -6.51 -7.22
N LEU A 28 -8.67 -5.80 -8.01
CA LEU A 28 -8.43 -4.42 -8.41
C LEU A 28 -8.46 -3.48 -7.21
N PHE A 29 -9.46 -3.60 -6.33
CA PHE A 29 -9.55 -2.77 -5.15
C PHE A 29 -8.46 -3.11 -4.14
N ARG A 30 -8.11 -4.40 -3.97
CA ARG A 30 -7.01 -4.82 -3.10
C ARG A 30 -5.63 -4.39 -3.63
N SER A 31 -5.49 -4.24 -4.94
CA SER A 31 -4.26 -3.71 -5.55
C SER A 31 -4.23 -2.18 -5.62
N SER A 32 -5.38 -1.52 -5.79
CA SER A 32 -5.49 -0.06 -5.89
C SER A 32 -5.41 0.63 -4.53
N LEU A 33 -5.77 -0.06 -3.46
CA LEU A 33 -5.56 0.35 -2.07
C LEU A 33 -4.22 -0.17 -1.51
N ARG A 34 -3.34 -0.71 -2.35
CA ARG A 34 -1.97 -1.04 -1.92
C ARG A 34 -1.19 0.25 -1.78
N SER A 35 -1.42 0.89 -0.65
CA SER A 35 -0.67 2.03 -0.19
C SER A 35 0.78 1.58 -0.04
N VAL A 36 1.70 2.28 -0.71
CA VAL A 36 3.12 1.92 -0.72
C VAL A 36 3.77 2.49 0.52
N ASP A 37 4.48 1.63 1.25
CA ASP A 37 5.29 2.05 2.39
C ASP A 37 6.59 2.67 1.88
N VAL A 38 6.83 3.93 2.21
CA VAL A 38 7.96 4.70 1.68
C VAL A 38 9.05 4.79 2.75
N TYR A 39 10.24 4.28 2.43
CA TYR A 39 11.39 4.33 3.31
C TYR A 39 12.30 5.50 2.95
N VAL A 40 12.51 6.42 3.89
CA VAL A 40 13.25 7.68 3.63
C VAL A 40 14.39 7.80 4.64
N LYS A 41 15.58 8.19 4.17
CA LYS A 41 16.68 8.60 5.06
C LYS A 41 16.48 10.05 5.50
N PRO A 42 16.78 10.39 6.76
CA PRO A 42 16.69 11.77 7.23
C PRO A 42 17.62 12.67 6.41
N SER A 43 17.06 13.68 5.78
CA SER A 43 17.75 14.71 4.97
C SER A 43 17.15 16.09 5.31
N GLU A 44 17.82 17.17 4.91
CA GLU A 44 17.35 18.55 5.19
C GLU A 44 15.95 18.84 4.61
N ASP A 45 15.57 18.19 3.51
CA ASP A 45 14.27 18.37 2.83
C ASP A 45 13.17 17.39 3.27
N LEU A 46 13.36 16.70 4.41
CA LEU A 46 12.44 15.64 4.87
C LEU A 46 11.01 16.15 5.10
N SER A 47 10.84 17.38 5.58
CA SER A 47 9.50 17.95 5.81
C SER A 47 8.73 18.19 4.52
N GLU A 48 9.40 18.70 3.47
CA GLU A 48 8.77 18.94 2.17
C GLU A 48 8.42 17.61 1.49
N PHE A 49 9.30 16.62 1.60
CA PHE A 49 9.03 15.27 1.12
C PHE A 49 7.81 14.65 1.81
N VAL A 50 7.71 14.73 3.14
CA VAL A 50 6.57 14.18 3.88
C VAL A 50 5.26 14.90 3.51
N GLU A 51 5.28 16.23 3.37
CA GLU A 51 4.12 16.98 2.92
C GLU A 51 3.68 16.60 1.50
N GLN A 52 4.63 16.38 0.59
CA GLN A 52 4.34 16.00 -0.79
C GLN A 52 3.88 14.53 -0.90
N ALA A 53 4.53 13.63 -0.16
CA ALA A 53 4.16 12.23 -0.07
C ALA A 53 2.74 12.06 0.48
N ARG A 54 2.37 12.85 1.50
CA ARG A 54 1.01 12.85 2.07
C ARG A 54 -0.06 13.34 1.09
N LYS A 55 0.29 14.28 0.20
CA LYS A 55 -0.64 14.73 -0.87
C LYS A 55 -0.87 13.65 -1.92
N SER A 56 0.01 12.65 -2.02
CA SER A 56 -0.13 11.52 -2.92
C SER A 56 -1.04 10.45 -2.30
N GLY A 57 -2.19 10.18 -2.93
CA GLY A 57 -3.12 9.13 -2.49
C GLY A 57 -2.59 7.69 -2.60
N PHE A 58 -1.32 7.52 -2.99
CA PHE A 58 -0.65 6.22 -3.13
C PHE A 58 0.28 5.89 -1.97
N VAL A 59 0.58 6.85 -1.08
CA VAL A 59 1.47 6.66 0.06
C VAL A 59 0.65 6.24 1.27
N GLY A 60 0.96 5.08 1.83
CA GLY A 60 0.31 4.58 3.05
C GLY A 60 1.03 5.07 4.27
N GLU A 61 2.14 4.40 4.56
CA GLU A 61 2.99 4.70 5.69
C GLU A 61 4.34 5.25 5.21
N ILE A 62 4.84 6.26 5.92
CA ILE A 62 6.16 6.85 5.68
C ILE A 62 7.07 6.40 6.82
N ASN A 63 8.03 5.55 6.50
CA ASN A 63 8.99 5.00 7.44
C ASN A 63 10.33 5.74 7.32
N ILE A 64 10.69 6.53 8.33
CA ILE A 64 11.96 7.27 8.34
C ILE A 64 13.04 6.39 8.98
N VAL A 65 13.99 5.94 8.17
CA VAL A 65 15.06 5.01 8.57
C VAL A 65 16.24 5.79 9.15
N GLY A 66 16.58 5.54 10.43
CA GLY A 66 17.65 6.26 11.12
C GLY A 66 17.24 7.66 11.60
N GLY A 67 15.93 7.96 11.62
CA GLY A 67 15.39 9.24 12.08
C GLY A 67 15.38 9.44 13.59
N ASP A 68 15.75 8.45 14.40
CA ASP A 68 15.68 8.55 15.86
C ASP A 68 16.65 9.60 16.44
N GLU A 69 17.78 9.80 15.78
CA GLU A 69 18.76 10.83 16.14
C GLU A 69 18.43 12.21 15.53
N ASN A 70 17.39 12.30 14.68
CA ASN A 70 17.05 13.52 13.98
C ASN A 70 15.76 14.15 14.56
N GLU A 71 15.91 15.33 15.15
CA GLU A 71 14.84 16.05 15.83
C GLU A 71 13.66 16.40 14.89
N GLN A 72 13.95 16.65 13.61
CA GLN A 72 12.93 16.90 12.58
C GLN A 72 12.08 15.67 12.29
N ALA A 73 12.70 14.48 12.23
CA ALA A 73 11.99 13.23 11.99
C ALA A 73 11.07 12.88 13.16
N ARG A 74 11.52 13.13 14.40
CA ARG A 74 10.68 13.00 15.61
C ARG A 74 9.49 13.94 15.60
N ALA A 75 9.71 15.22 15.29
CA ALA A 75 8.62 16.19 15.19
C ALA A 75 7.60 15.81 14.11
N LEU A 76 8.03 15.21 12.99
CA LEU A 76 7.13 14.73 11.94
C LEU A 76 6.37 13.46 12.36
N ALA A 77 7.00 12.53 13.05
CA ALA A 77 6.35 11.33 13.58
C ALA A 77 5.32 11.64 14.67
N GLU A 78 5.57 12.65 15.51
CA GLU A 78 4.58 13.10 16.50
C GLU A 78 3.42 13.88 15.86
N ARG A 79 3.68 14.57 14.74
CA ARG A 79 2.69 15.41 14.06
C ARG A 79 1.75 14.62 13.14
N TYR A 80 2.18 13.46 12.66
CA TYR A 80 1.46 12.69 11.65
C TYR A 80 1.40 11.20 12.01
N ASP A 81 0.17 10.67 12.15
CA ASP A 81 -0.06 9.27 12.53
C ASP A 81 0.47 8.24 11.52
N ASN A 82 0.69 8.65 10.26
CA ASN A 82 1.17 7.81 9.18
C ASN A 82 2.69 7.92 8.96
N VAL A 83 3.42 8.51 9.91
CA VAL A 83 4.88 8.64 9.89
C VAL A 83 5.46 7.85 11.05
N HIS A 84 6.33 6.89 10.75
CA HIS A 84 6.96 6.03 11.75
C HIS A 84 8.48 6.16 11.69
N LEU A 85 9.10 6.17 12.86
CA LEU A 85 10.55 6.12 13.00
C LEU A 85 10.99 4.66 13.00
N CYS A 86 11.77 4.28 12.00
CA CYS A 86 12.33 2.93 11.92
C CYS A 86 13.78 3.00 12.42
N ALA A 87 14.04 2.33 13.55
CA ALA A 87 15.39 2.12 14.02
C ALA A 87 16.09 1.13 13.08
N ASP A 88 17.17 1.60 12.47
CA ASP A 88 18.15 0.91 11.62
C ASP A 88 17.97 -0.62 11.46
N MET A 89 17.21 -1.04 10.44
CA MET A 89 17.33 -2.37 9.82
C MET A 89 18.32 -2.35 8.64
N VAL A 90 19.23 -1.36 8.58
CA VAL A 90 20.20 -1.23 7.48
C VAL A 90 21.51 -1.95 7.81
N LYS A 91 21.76 -2.32 9.07
CA LYS A 91 22.94 -3.10 9.47
C LYS A 91 23.00 -4.56 8.98
N GLU A 92 21.96 -5.13 8.38
CA GLU A 92 21.98 -6.54 7.95
C GLU A 92 22.17 -6.79 6.45
N ILE A 93 22.11 -5.77 5.58
CA ILE A 93 22.20 -6.01 4.11
C ILE A 93 23.63 -5.86 3.56
N ASP A 94 24.58 -5.28 4.31
CA ASP A 94 25.97 -5.11 3.86
C ASP A 94 26.92 -6.25 4.34
N ARG A 95 26.36 -7.40 4.74
CA ARG A 95 27.12 -8.52 5.32
C ARG A 95 26.80 -9.89 4.69
N GLU A 96 26.67 -9.95 3.37
CA GLU A 96 26.85 -11.20 2.61
C GLU A 96 27.82 -11.01 1.43
#